data_AF-A0A3B8WBB8-F1
#
_entry.id   AF-A0A3B8WBB8-F1
#
_cell.length_a   1.000
_cell.length_b   1.000
_cell.length_c   1.000
_cell.angle_alpha   90.00
_cell.angle_beta   90.00
_cell.angle_gamma   90.00
#
_symmetry.space_group_name_H-M   'P 1'
#
loop_
_entity.id
_entity.type
_entity.pdbx_description
1 polymer ?
#
loop_
_entity_poly.entity_id
_entity_poly.type
_entity_poly.pdbx_seq_one_letter_code
_entity_poly.pdbx_strand_id
1 'polypeptide(L)'
;MISSMVSQARRFSARVRQAMLGSSVLLLAGCSANPIYTTTGIVLSNYSESEATPYVMQMSDPGMACALGEGTDPLVYSFSRVTDAPDSTGSLLMLLAANCMEYRAWEAELAYLRAEYRGDVPAAKDAREVSKRLYARTAERRYEAFKRAMAAYDFDPAAEPLECPFLFSDQDELTFLLGLLTG
;
A
#
# COMPACT_ATOMS: atom_id res chain seq x y z
N MET A 1 42.07 22.57 -55.18
CA MET A 1 40.68 22.41 -54.67
C MET A 1 40.33 20.99 -54.20
N ILE A 2 41.00 19.93 -54.68
CA ILE A 2 40.70 18.52 -54.33
C ILE A 2 41.08 18.15 -52.87
N SER A 3 42.15 18.73 -52.32
CA SER A 3 42.65 18.41 -50.96
C SER A 3 41.69 18.83 -49.83
N SER A 4 40.90 19.88 -50.04
CA SER A 4 39.93 20.38 -49.04
C SER A 4 38.78 19.40 -48.82
N MET A 5 38.24 18.82 -49.91
CA MET A 5 37.08 17.93 -49.87
C MET A 5 37.38 16.60 -49.17
N VAL A 6 38.60 16.07 -49.31
CA VAL A 6 39.04 14.83 -48.64
C VAL A 6 39.16 15.02 -47.12
N SER A 7 39.62 16.20 -46.68
CA SER A 7 39.71 16.53 -45.25
C SER A 7 38.33 16.69 -44.61
N GLN A 8 37.36 17.21 -45.37
CA GLN A 8 35.99 17.45 -44.93
C GLN A 8 35.20 16.12 -44.82
N ALA A 9 35.40 15.20 -45.77
CA ALA A 9 34.83 13.85 -45.73
C ALA A 9 35.35 13.02 -44.53
N ARG A 10 36.67 13.09 -44.23
CA ARG A 10 37.27 12.43 -43.05
C ARG A 10 36.76 12.99 -41.72
N ARG A 11 36.55 14.31 -41.63
CA ARG A 11 35.97 14.96 -40.44
C ARG A 11 34.50 14.58 -40.25
N PHE A 12 33.75 14.40 -41.34
CA PHE A 12 32.36 13.96 -41.30
C PHE A 12 32.24 12.50 -40.84
N SER A 13 33.07 11.59 -41.37
CA SER A 13 33.07 10.17 -40.95
C SER A 13 33.50 9.98 -39.48
N ALA A 14 34.42 10.82 -38.99
CA ALA A 14 34.84 10.80 -37.58
C ALA A 14 33.74 11.27 -36.64
N ARG A 15 32.99 12.32 -37.00
CA ARG A 15 31.84 12.80 -36.22
C ARG A 15 30.68 11.80 -36.20
N VAL A 16 30.40 11.13 -37.31
CA VAL A 16 29.38 10.07 -37.36
C VAL A 16 29.75 8.87 -36.49
N ARG A 17 31.03 8.45 -36.50
CA ARG A 17 31.52 7.40 -35.58
C ARG A 17 31.41 7.81 -34.10
N GLN A 18 31.75 9.06 -33.77
CA GLN A 18 31.60 9.57 -32.40
C GLN A 18 30.13 9.64 -31.97
N ALA A 19 29.21 10.02 -32.87
CA ALA A 19 27.78 10.01 -32.59
C ALA A 19 27.22 8.59 -32.39
N MET A 20 27.63 7.63 -33.23
CA MET A 20 27.28 6.20 -33.09
C MET A 20 27.78 5.62 -31.76
N LEU A 21 29.04 5.90 -31.39
CA LEU A 21 29.61 5.45 -30.12
C LEU A 21 28.90 6.10 -28.92
N GLY A 22 28.59 7.40 -28.99
CA GLY A 22 27.83 8.09 -27.96
C GLY A 22 26.41 7.54 -27.78
N SER A 23 25.72 7.23 -28.89
CA SER A 23 24.39 6.61 -28.87
C SER A 23 24.42 5.20 -28.27
N SER A 24 25.48 4.43 -28.55
CA SER A 24 25.67 3.10 -27.96
C SER A 24 25.80 3.17 -26.44
N VAL A 25 26.59 4.12 -25.92
CA VAL A 25 26.78 4.31 -24.47
C VAL A 25 25.49 4.76 -23.78
N LEU A 26 24.70 5.62 -24.40
CA LEU A 26 23.38 6.05 -23.88
C LEU A 26 22.39 4.88 -23.80
N LEU A 27 22.38 4.00 -24.81
CA LEU A 27 21.53 2.81 -24.81
C LEU A 27 21.94 1.82 -23.70
N LEU A 28 23.25 1.62 -23.47
CA LEU A 28 23.72 0.74 -22.38
C LEU A 28 23.52 1.35 -20.98
N ALA A 29 23.58 2.68 -20.83
CA ALA A 29 23.30 3.36 -19.56
C ALA A 29 21.84 3.17 -19.14
N GLY A 30 20.89 3.14 -20.10
CA GLY A 30 19.48 2.83 -19.85
C GLY A 30 19.22 1.42 -19.29
N CYS A 31 20.12 0.46 -19.56
CA CYS A 31 20.02 -0.91 -19.05
C CYS A 31 20.67 -1.14 -17.68
N SER A 32 21.42 -0.15 -17.15
CA SER A 32 22.05 -0.26 -15.82
C SER A 32 21.11 0.09 -14.66
N ALA A 33 19.98 0.76 -14.94
CA ALA A 33 18.88 0.89 -13.99
C ALA A 33 18.07 -0.41 -14.05
N ASN A 34 18.46 -1.41 -13.27
CA ASN A 34 17.77 -2.70 -13.23
C ASN A 34 16.35 -2.50 -12.65
N PRO A 35 15.29 -2.43 -13.48
CA PRO A 35 13.98 -1.98 -13.04
C PRO A 35 13.16 -3.12 -12.41
N ILE A 36 13.77 -4.29 -12.17
CA ILE A 36 13.07 -5.49 -11.70
C ILE A 36 12.21 -5.20 -10.47
N TYR A 37 12.72 -4.47 -9.47
CA TYR A 37 11.95 -4.19 -8.25
C TYR A 37 10.79 -3.21 -8.48
N THR A 38 10.99 -2.17 -9.29
CA THR A 38 9.93 -1.22 -9.64
C THR A 38 8.86 -1.89 -10.48
N THR A 39 9.24 -2.65 -11.52
CA THR A 39 8.29 -3.44 -12.34
C THR A 39 7.55 -4.46 -11.49
N THR A 40 8.24 -5.17 -10.60
CA THR A 40 7.59 -6.13 -9.69
C THR A 40 6.61 -5.42 -8.75
N GLY A 41 6.98 -4.26 -8.20
CA GLY A 41 6.10 -3.46 -7.35
C GLY A 41 4.84 -3.02 -8.08
N ILE A 42 4.97 -2.47 -9.30
CA ILE A 42 3.84 -2.06 -10.13
C ILE A 42 2.93 -3.25 -10.43
N VAL A 43 3.49 -4.39 -10.85
CA VAL A 43 2.70 -5.59 -11.16
C VAL A 43 1.97 -6.10 -9.92
N LEU A 44 2.64 -6.14 -8.77
CA LEU A 44 2.05 -6.61 -7.52
C LEU A 44 0.92 -5.68 -7.05
N SER A 45 1.13 -4.36 -7.10
CA SER A 45 0.10 -3.39 -6.73
C SER A 45 -1.14 -3.52 -7.62
N ASN A 46 -0.96 -3.53 -8.94
CA ASN A 46 -2.07 -3.69 -9.88
C ASN A 46 -2.81 -5.01 -9.70
N TYR A 47 -2.09 -6.13 -9.57
CA TYR A 47 -2.72 -7.43 -9.30
C TYR A 47 -3.51 -7.43 -7.97
N SER A 48 -2.95 -6.81 -6.94
CA SER A 48 -3.58 -6.79 -5.63
C SER A 48 -4.87 -5.97 -5.65
N GLU A 49 -4.88 -4.88 -6.40
CA GLU A 49 -6.06 -4.04 -6.58
C GLU A 49 -7.10 -4.70 -7.48
N SER A 50 -6.72 -5.20 -8.65
CA SER A 50 -7.68 -5.68 -9.66
C SER A 50 -8.19 -7.11 -9.41
N GLU A 51 -7.37 -7.98 -8.81
CA GLU A 51 -7.71 -9.40 -8.65
C GLU A 51 -7.84 -9.79 -7.18
N ALA A 52 -6.84 -9.45 -6.35
CA ALA A 52 -6.81 -9.94 -4.97
C ALA A 52 -7.88 -9.27 -4.10
N THR A 53 -8.08 -7.95 -4.22
CA THR A 53 -9.03 -7.21 -3.41
C THR A 53 -10.47 -7.70 -3.63
N PRO A 54 -10.99 -7.82 -4.88
CA PRO A 54 -12.32 -8.38 -5.10
C PRO A 54 -12.47 -9.82 -4.62
N TYR A 55 -11.42 -10.64 -4.76
CA TYR A 55 -11.41 -12.01 -4.26
C TYR A 55 -11.57 -12.05 -2.73
N VAL A 56 -10.80 -11.23 -2.00
CA VAL A 56 -10.86 -11.16 -0.53
C VAL A 56 -12.22 -10.65 -0.05
N MET A 57 -12.80 -9.67 -0.75
CA MET A 57 -14.13 -9.15 -0.42
C MET A 57 -15.27 -10.17 -0.58
N GLN A 58 -15.05 -11.22 -1.37
CA GLN A 58 -16.00 -12.33 -1.54
C GLN A 58 -15.76 -13.48 -0.53
N MET A 59 -14.69 -13.42 0.27
CA MET A 59 -14.38 -14.45 1.25
C MET A 59 -15.42 -14.46 2.38
N SER A 60 -15.88 -15.65 2.75
CA SER A 60 -16.80 -15.86 3.87
C SER A 60 -16.10 -16.14 5.21
N ASP A 61 -14.79 -16.37 5.20
CA ASP A 61 -13.97 -16.59 6.40
C ASP A 61 -13.28 -15.27 6.80
N PRO A 62 -13.84 -14.52 7.78
CA PRO A 62 -13.26 -13.26 8.24
C PRO A 62 -11.92 -13.45 8.97
N GLY A 63 -11.68 -14.62 9.57
CA GLY A 63 -10.42 -14.93 10.24
C GLY A 63 -9.28 -15.07 9.24
N MET A 64 -9.54 -15.77 8.12
CA MET A 64 -8.58 -15.87 7.02
C MET A 64 -8.34 -14.51 6.35
N ALA A 65 -9.40 -13.74 6.09
CA ALA A 65 -9.28 -12.42 5.48
C ALA A 65 -8.46 -11.44 6.36
N CYS A 66 -8.67 -11.44 7.67
CA CYS A 66 -7.92 -10.58 8.57
C CYS A 66 -6.45 -11.02 8.71
N ALA A 67 -6.19 -12.33 8.75
CA ALA A 67 -4.83 -12.88 8.81
C ALA A 67 -4.04 -12.59 7.52
N LEU A 68 -4.71 -12.57 6.37
CA LEU A 68 -4.12 -12.08 5.13
C LEU A 68 -3.64 -10.64 5.32
N GLY A 69 -4.50 -9.73 5.79
CA GLY A 69 -4.12 -8.34 6.10
C GLY A 69 -2.87 -8.25 6.99
N GLU A 70 -2.83 -8.97 8.12
CA GLU A 70 -1.65 -8.97 9.01
C GLU A 70 -0.37 -9.47 8.33
N GLY A 71 -0.48 -10.45 7.42
CA GLY A 71 0.67 -11.08 6.77
C GLY A 71 1.16 -10.37 5.51
N THR A 72 0.24 -9.85 4.69
CA THR A 72 0.56 -9.29 3.38
C THR A 72 0.69 -7.77 3.37
N ASP A 73 0.08 -7.05 4.32
CA ASP A 73 0.22 -5.59 4.41
C ASP A 73 1.69 -5.13 4.38
N PRO A 74 2.59 -5.68 5.23
CA PRO A 74 3.98 -5.22 5.24
C PRO A 74 4.72 -5.56 3.95
N LEU A 75 4.37 -6.68 3.30
CA LEU A 75 4.98 -7.11 2.04
C LEU A 75 4.58 -6.17 0.90
N VAL A 76 3.27 -5.96 0.70
CA VAL A 76 2.75 -5.11 -0.37
C VAL A 76 3.23 -3.67 -0.16
N TYR A 77 3.11 -3.14 1.06
CA TYR A 77 3.51 -1.77 1.34
C TYR A 77 5.03 -1.55 1.27
N SER A 78 5.86 -2.60 1.42
CA SER A 78 7.33 -2.47 1.27
C SER A 78 7.78 -2.01 -0.12
N PHE A 79 6.95 -2.21 -1.15
CA PHE A 79 7.23 -1.75 -2.52
C PHE A 79 7.14 -0.23 -2.67
N SER A 80 6.54 0.50 -1.72
CA SER A 80 6.60 1.97 -1.65
C SER A 80 8.02 2.55 -1.63
N ARG A 81 9.03 1.71 -1.36
CA ARG A 81 10.45 2.10 -1.43
C ARG A 81 11.01 2.17 -2.85
N VAL A 82 10.32 1.59 -3.83
CA VAL A 82 10.80 1.42 -5.22
C VAL A 82 9.76 1.79 -6.29
N THR A 83 8.51 2.04 -5.88
CA THR A 83 7.37 2.51 -6.68
C THR A 83 6.48 3.36 -5.78
N ASP A 84 5.44 3.99 -6.35
CA ASP A 84 4.42 4.70 -5.57
C ASP A 84 3.77 3.78 -4.52
N ALA A 85 3.37 4.38 -3.39
CA ALA A 85 2.76 3.63 -2.31
C ALA A 85 1.43 3.02 -2.78
N PRO A 86 1.17 1.73 -2.51
CA PRO A 86 -0.08 1.07 -2.89
C PRO A 86 -1.18 1.43 -1.89
N ASP A 87 -1.51 2.72 -1.76
CA ASP A 87 -2.35 3.24 -0.68
C ASP A 87 -3.81 2.76 -0.76
N SER A 88 -4.36 2.58 -1.96
CA SER A 88 -5.70 1.98 -2.19
C SER A 88 -5.79 0.59 -1.54
N THR A 89 -5.02 -0.39 -2.04
CA THR A 89 -5.01 -1.75 -1.47
C THR A 89 -4.44 -1.78 -0.05
N GLY A 90 -3.43 -0.97 0.24
CA GLY A 90 -2.77 -0.89 1.55
C GLY A 90 -3.68 -0.36 2.66
N SER A 91 -4.66 0.48 2.33
CA SER A 91 -5.70 0.89 3.28
C SER A 91 -6.57 -0.30 3.70
N LEU A 92 -7.02 -1.12 2.73
CA LEU A 92 -7.85 -2.29 2.97
C LEU A 92 -7.09 -3.39 3.73
N LEU A 93 -5.83 -3.65 3.37
CA LEU A 93 -5.02 -4.64 4.09
C LEU A 93 -4.77 -4.23 5.55
N MET A 94 -4.52 -2.94 5.81
CA MET A 94 -4.38 -2.43 7.17
C MET A 94 -5.71 -2.49 7.95
N LEU A 95 -6.84 -2.22 7.29
CA LEU A 95 -8.17 -2.41 7.88
C LEU A 95 -8.41 -3.88 8.27
N LEU A 96 -8.08 -4.82 7.38
CA LEU A 96 -8.16 -6.24 7.68
C LEU A 96 -7.26 -6.62 8.87
N ALA A 97 -6.03 -6.10 8.91
CA ALA A 97 -5.15 -6.29 10.05
C ALA A 97 -5.73 -5.70 11.36
N ALA A 98 -6.45 -4.58 11.29
CA ALA A 98 -7.14 -4.00 12.43
C ALA A 98 -8.30 -4.89 12.94
N ASN A 99 -9.07 -5.48 12.04
CA ASN A 99 -10.17 -6.39 12.39
C ASN A 99 -9.66 -7.62 13.16
N CYS A 100 -8.51 -8.17 12.76
CA CYS A 100 -7.84 -9.25 13.51
C CYS A 100 -7.51 -8.85 14.97
N MET A 101 -7.09 -7.59 15.19
CA MET A 101 -6.82 -7.08 16.54
C MET A 101 -8.10 -6.84 17.33
N GLU A 102 -9.17 -6.39 16.67
CA GLU A 102 -10.48 -6.24 17.30
C GLU A 102 -11.05 -7.58 17.76
N TYR A 103 -10.95 -8.65 16.95
CA TYR A 103 -11.36 -9.99 17.38
C TYR A 103 -10.61 -10.43 18.65
N ARG A 104 -9.29 -10.16 18.72
CA ARG A 104 -8.50 -10.43 19.93
C ARG A 104 -8.96 -9.58 21.11
N ALA A 105 -9.33 -8.31 20.87
CA ALA A 105 -9.85 -7.41 21.90
C ALA A 105 -11.18 -7.90 22.47
N TRP A 106 -12.07 -8.40 21.61
CA TRP A 106 -13.33 -9.03 22.02
C TRP A 106 -13.13 -10.29 22.84
N GLU A 107 -12.17 -11.14 22.51
CA GLU A 107 -11.86 -12.31 23.36
C GLU A 107 -11.39 -11.92 24.76
N ALA A 108 -10.57 -10.88 24.88
CA ALA A 108 -10.17 -10.33 26.17
C ALA A 108 -11.36 -9.71 26.94
N GLU A 109 -12.30 -9.08 26.24
CA GLU A 109 -13.53 -8.55 26.83
C GLU A 109 -14.46 -9.67 27.31
N LEU A 110 -14.62 -10.74 26.54
CA LEU A 110 -15.36 -11.94 26.97
C LEU A 110 -14.69 -12.59 28.20
N ALA A 111 -13.36 -12.61 28.26
CA ALA A 111 -12.64 -13.09 29.43
C ALA A 111 -12.90 -12.19 30.67
N TYR A 112 -12.91 -10.87 30.49
CA TYR A 112 -13.32 -9.92 31.52
C TYR A 112 -14.73 -10.20 32.04
N LEU A 113 -15.72 -10.33 31.14
CA LEU A 113 -17.12 -10.59 31.51
C LEU A 113 -17.28 -11.91 32.28
N ARG A 114 -16.58 -12.97 31.87
CA ARG A 114 -16.58 -14.26 32.58
C ARG A 114 -15.94 -14.15 33.97
N ALA A 115 -14.86 -13.39 34.12
CA ALA A 115 -14.21 -13.19 35.41
C ALA A 115 -15.06 -12.33 36.36
N GLU A 116 -15.65 -11.26 35.84
CA GLU A 116 -16.59 -10.39 36.57
C GLU A 116 -17.80 -11.18 37.08
N TYR A 117 -18.42 -12.00 36.23
CA TYR A 117 -19.55 -12.85 36.62
C TYR A 117 -19.21 -13.80 37.78
N ARG A 118 -17.96 -14.29 37.86
CA ARG A 118 -17.49 -15.18 38.94
C ARG A 118 -17.00 -14.44 40.19
N GLY A 119 -16.98 -13.11 40.19
CA GLY A 119 -16.45 -12.30 41.28
C GLY A 119 -14.91 -12.31 41.38
N ASP A 120 -14.21 -12.76 40.34
CA ASP A 120 -12.74 -12.80 40.29
C ASP A 120 -12.19 -11.43 39.86
N VAL A 121 -12.12 -10.50 40.81
CA VAL A 121 -11.70 -9.10 40.56
C VAL A 121 -10.29 -9.00 39.99
N PRO A 122 -9.27 -9.73 40.49
CA PRO A 122 -7.93 -9.69 39.89
C PRO A 122 -7.93 -10.11 38.42
N ALA A 123 -8.56 -11.24 38.07
CA ALA A 123 -8.60 -11.71 36.69
C ALA A 123 -9.41 -10.77 35.78
N ALA A 124 -10.51 -10.21 36.28
CA ALA A 124 -11.29 -9.22 35.54
C ALA A 124 -10.45 -7.97 35.22
N LYS A 125 -9.74 -7.41 36.21
CA LYS A 125 -8.89 -6.23 35.98
C LYS A 125 -7.79 -6.52 34.95
N ASP A 126 -7.13 -7.66 35.02
CA ASP A 126 -6.09 -8.04 34.06
C ASP A 126 -6.66 -8.17 32.63
N ALA A 127 -7.75 -8.92 32.46
CA ALA A 127 -8.42 -9.08 31.17
C ALA A 127 -8.87 -7.73 30.57
N ARG A 128 -9.34 -6.81 31.42
CA ARG A 128 -9.71 -5.45 30.98
C ARG A 128 -8.51 -4.63 30.52
N GLU A 129 -7.36 -4.73 31.18
CA GLU A 129 -6.15 -4.05 30.73
C GLU A 129 -5.62 -4.66 29.41
N VAL A 130 -5.74 -5.97 29.22
CA VAL A 130 -5.44 -6.62 27.94
C VAL A 130 -6.35 -6.09 26.83
N SER A 131 -7.67 -6.06 27.06
CA SER A 131 -8.66 -5.53 26.12
C SER A 131 -8.35 -4.08 25.73
N LYS A 132 -8.06 -3.19 26.70
CA LYS A 132 -7.67 -1.80 26.43
C LYS A 132 -6.43 -1.70 25.54
N ARG A 133 -5.38 -2.48 25.82
CA ARG A 133 -4.14 -2.49 25.01
C ARG A 133 -4.43 -2.93 23.57
N LEU A 134 -5.28 -3.94 23.39
CA LEU A 134 -5.67 -4.43 22.08
C LEU A 134 -6.48 -3.38 21.31
N TYR A 135 -7.47 -2.74 21.94
CA TYR A 135 -8.23 -1.66 21.31
C TYR A 135 -7.37 -0.44 20.95
N ALA A 136 -6.38 -0.10 21.77
CA ALA A 136 -5.41 0.94 21.41
C ALA A 136 -4.66 0.59 20.12
N ARG A 137 -4.21 -0.66 19.97
CA ARG A 137 -3.58 -1.15 18.72
C ARG A 137 -4.56 -1.22 17.56
N THR A 138 -5.81 -1.60 17.78
CA THR A 138 -6.87 -1.57 16.77
C THR A 138 -7.06 -0.15 16.24
N ALA A 139 -7.15 0.84 17.14
CA ALA A 139 -7.28 2.25 16.77
C ALA A 139 -6.07 2.75 15.98
N GLU A 140 -4.84 2.41 16.38
CA GLU A 140 -3.61 2.74 15.62
C GLU A 140 -3.68 2.20 14.19
N ARG A 141 -4.07 0.93 14.00
CA ARG A 141 -4.18 0.32 12.66
C ARG A 141 -5.32 0.93 11.85
N ARG A 142 -6.48 1.18 12.45
CA ARG A 142 -7.61 1.84 11.78
C ARG A 142 -7.28 3.25 11.32
N TYR A 143 -6.59 4.03 12.16
CA TYR A 143 -6.14 5.36 11.79
C TYR A 143 -5.09 5.33 10.67
N GLU A 144 -4.22 4.32 10.65
CA GLU A 144 -3.30 4.10 9.53
C GLU A 144 -4.04 3.73 8.23
N ALA A 145 -5.05 2.85 8.31
CA ALA A 145 -5.91 2.52 7.17
C ALA A 145 -6.61 3.78 6.62
N PHE A 146 -7.18 4.60 7.50
CA PHE A 146 -7.79 5.89 7.15
C PHE A 146 -6.80 6.79 6.40
N LYS A 147 -5.61 7.04 6.97
CA LYS A 147 -4.61 7.92 6.33
C LYS A 147 -4.22 7.44 4.93
N ARG A 148 -4.04 6.12 4.75
CA ARG A 148 -3.76 5.53 3.44
C ARG A 148 -4.92 5.72 2.48
N ALA A 149 -6.16 5.51 2.92
CA ALA A 149 -7.32 5.77 2.07
C ALA A 149 -7.43 7.25 1.68
N MET A 150 -7.16 8.18 2.59
CA MET A 150 -7.16 9.62 2.26
C MET A 150 -6.06 9.96 1.25
N ALA A 151 -4.86 9.38 1.40
CA ALA A 151 -3.75 9.54 0.46
C ALA A 151 -4.07 8.93 -0.92
N ALA A 152 -4.73 7.78 -0.97
CA ALA A 152 -5.07 7.08 -2.21
C ALA A 152 -5.96 7.92 -3.14
N TYR A 153 -6.79 8.80 -2.58
CA TYR A 153 -7.77 9.61 -3.31
C TYR A 153 -7.49 11.12 -3.21
N ASP A 154 -6.29 11.51 -2.75
CA ASP A 154 -5.88 12.90 -2.54
C ASP A 154 -6.92 13.73 -1.76
N PHE A 155 -7.60 13.12 -0.79
CA PHE A 155 -8.69 13.74 -0.06
C PHE A 155 -8.19 14.32 1.27
N ASP A 156 -8.38 15.63 1.45
CA ASP A 156 -8.15 16.31 2.72
C ASP A 156 -9.47 16.56 3.46
N PRO A 157 -9.75 15.83 4.55
CA PRO A 157 -10.98 16.02 5.33
C PRO A 157 -11.06 17.39 6.04
N ALA A 158 -9.96 18.13 6.12
CA ALA A 158 -9.88 19.45 6.74
C ALA A 158 -9.89 20.60 5.72
N ALA A 159 -10.01 20.32 4.42
CA ALA A 159 -10.04 21.35 3.39
C ALA A 159 -11.31 22.24 3.49
N GLU A 160 -11.12 23.54 3.28
CA GLU A 160 -12.20 24.52 3.15
C GLU A 160 -12.04 25.32 1.83
N PRO A 161 -12.93 25.13 0.82
CA PRO A 161 -14.12 24.28 0.83
C PRO A 161 -13.79 22.79 0.79
N LEU A 162 -14.69 21.97 1.31
CA LEU A 162 -14.59 20.51 1.20
C LEU A 162 -14.79 20.11 -0.27
N GLU A 163 -13.81 19.44 -0.85
CA GLU A 163 -13.86 18.92 -2.21
C GLU A 163 -13.93 17.38 -2.17
N CYS A 164 -14.99 16.80 -2.75
CA CYS A 164 -15.10 15.34 -2.84
C CYS A 164 -14.14 14.80 -3.90
N PRO A 165 -13.48 13.65 -3.66
CA PRO A 165 -12.56 13.07 -4.63
C PRO A 165 -13.32 12.57 -5.86
N PHE A 166 -12.61 12.48 -6.99
CA PHE A 166 -13.15 11.85 -8.19
C PHE A 166 -12.86 10.34 -8.15
N LEU A 167 -13.92 9.54 -8.15
CA LEU A 167 -13.85 8.08 -8.02
C LEU A 167 -14.26 7.46 -9.37
N PHE A 168 -13.45 6.55 -9.90
CA PHE A 168 -13.61 6.04 -11.27
C PHE A 168 -14.40 4.73 -11.33
N SER A 169 -14.37 3.95 -10.25
CA SER A 169 -14.97 2.63 -10.17
C SER A 169 -15.75 2.41 -8.86
N ASP A 170 -16.68 1.46 -8.87
CA ASP A 170 -17.39 1.02 -7.65
C ASP A 170 -16.41 0.56 -6.55
N GLN A 171 -15.25 0.03 -6.94
CA GLN A 171 -14.20 -0.35 -6.01
C GLN A 171 -13.55 0.88 -5.35
N ASP A 172 -13.36 1.97 -6.09
CA ASP A 172 -12.86 3.23 -5.53
C ASP A 172 -13.87 3.82 -4.54
N GLU A 173 -15.15 3.80 -4.89
CA GLU A 173 -16.25 4.23 -4.01
C GLU A 173 -16.27 3.43 -2.71
N LEU A 174 -16.17 2.11 -2.81
CA LEU A 174 -16.16 1.23 -1.65
C LEU A 174 -14.91 1.42 -0.79
N THR A 175 -13.73 1.53 -1.40
CA THR A 175 -12.46 1.70 -0.69
C THR A 175 -12.42 3.04 0.02
N PHE A 176 -12.87 4.12 -0.63
CA PHE A 176 -12.99 5.44 -0.01
C PHE A 176 -13.99 5.43 1.15
N LEU A 177 -15.16 4.81 0.97
CA LEU A 177 -16.17 4.68 2.03
C LEU A 177 -15.61 3.90 3.24
N LEU A 178 -14.93 2.78 3.00
CA LEU A 178 -14.28 2.01 4.06
C LEU A 178 -13.18 2.82 4.75
N GLY A 179 -12.39 3.58 3.99
CA GLY A 179 -11.43 4.54 4.52
C GLY A 179 -12.08 5.49 5.53
N LEU A 180 -13.15 6.19 5.13
CA LEU A 180 -13.89 7.11 5.99
C LEU A 180 -14.48 6.44 7.24
N LEU A 181 -14.95 5.19 7.14
CA LEU A 181 -15.50 4.44 8.29
C LEU A 181 -14.44 4.02 9.31
N THR A 182 -13.17 4.01 8.91
CA THR A 182 -12.06 3.58 9.79
C THR A 182 -11.39 4.71 10.56
N GLY A 183 -11.62 5.97 10.17
CA GLY A 183 -11.01 7.17 10.77
C GLY A 183 -11.76 7.74 11.95
#